data_AF-A0A812VDM4-F1
#
_entry.id   AF-A0A812VDM4-F1
#
_cell.length_a   1.000
_cell.length_b   1.000
_cell.length_c   1.000
_cell.angle_alpha   90.00
_cell.angle_beta   90.00
_cell.angle_gamma   90.00
#
_symmetry.space_group_name_H-M   'P 1'
#
loop_
_entity.id
_entity.type
_entity.pdbx_description
1 polymer ?
#
loop_
_entity_poly.entity_id
_entity_poly.type
_entity_poly.pdbx_seq_one_letter_code
_entity_poly.pdbx_strand_id
1 'polypeptide(L)'
;MGLVLAASCTAELGSCQRSSSTASTEFLPLSAEQLQLWLGLPGQPSLRLEPVAEILASTGEGGNYGDIVRVHMALDDAPLPSIIAKQIRPKAGLEVGDMLKLTEHTRFMHGFKIEAAAYKNLSEELLAVDLAVPRVLHVEEVELGDPFVILLEDLSLRFPRGAGAAVRHFRGAETLAALRWLAGFHALFWEKPFAEQRGLWQQGSYWILDKLGQLQLEALPADFSNRYLTAQETQRPAKIRNTLERRTPAFAHWCMAMRSLRTCFAARAWRLAAQLWTSAGSAKAHGTKALPTSFAMAGYGVRDVAYLLWDQIATNVVEDGPSNKAVTRAR
;
A
#
# COMPACT_ATOMS: atom_id res chain seq x y z
N MET A 1 -52.42 -7.07 35.09
CA MET A 1 -53.00 -6.06 34.18
C MET A 1 -51.87 -5.19 33.67
N GLY A 2 -51.32 -5.54 32.50
CA GLY A 2 -50.39 -4.67 31.77
C GLY A 2 -51.19 -3.85 30.76
N LEU A 3 -50.92 -2.56 30.69
CA LEU A 3 -51.41 -1.71 29.60
C LEU A 3 -50.20 -1.04 28.96
N VAL A 4 -50.13 -1.24 27.65
CA VAL A 4 -49.19 -0.70 26.68
C VAL A 4 -49.48 0.78 26.47
N LEU A 5 -48.44 1.62 26.42
CA LEU A 5 -48.49 2.93 25.75
C LEU A 5 -47.14 3.17 25.05
N ALA A 6 -47.22 3.16 23.72
CA ALA A 6 -46.16 3.58 22.82
C ALA A 6 -46.09 5.12 22.81
N ALA A 7 -44.87 5.66 22.90
CA ALA A 7 -44.60 7.06 22.63
C ALA A 7 -43.58 7.15 21.49
N SER A 8 -44.08 7.59 20.33
CA SER A 8 -43.31 7.95 19.15
C SER A 8 -42.46 9.18 19.43
N CYS A 9 -41.16 9.12 19.14
CA CYS A 9 -40.28 10.28 19.17
C CYS A 9 -39.98 10.70 17.72
N THR A 10 -40.71 11.70 17.23
CA THR A 10 -40.41 12.40 15.98
C THR A 10 -39.35 13.46 16.27
N ALA A 11 -38.14 13.28 15.73
CA ALA A 11 -37.09 14.29 15.77
C ALA A 11 -37.25 15.23 14.57
N GLU A 12 -37.35 16.53 14.87
CA GLU A 12 -37.45 17.64 13.93
C GLU A 12 -36.16 17.75 13.09
N LEU A 13 -36.32 17.73 11.76
CA LEU A 13 -35.29 18.08 10.80
C LEU A 13 -35.16 19.60 10.74
N GLY A 14 -34.25 20.15 11.55
CA GLY A 14 -33.77 21.52 11.38
C GLY A 14 -32.91 21.64 10.12
N SER A 15 -33.39 22.39 9.13
CA SER A 15 -32.70 22.66 7.88
C SER A 15 -31.49 23.57 8.12
N CYS A 16 -30.30 22.97 8.23
CA CYS A 16 -29.05 23.72 8.06
C CYS A 16 -28.74 23.76 6.56
N GLN A 17 -29.23 24.80 5.88
CA GLN A 17 -28.75 25.16 4.54
C GLN A 17 -27.27 25.54 4.63
N ARG A 18 -26.37 24.56 4.44
CA ARG A 18 -24.99 24.86 4.07
C ARG A 18 -25.00 25.26 2.61
N SER A 19 -24.73 26.54 2.38
CA SER A 19 -24.32 27.09 1.10
C SER A 19 -23.31 26.17 0.43
N SER A 20 -23.69 25.58 -0.70
CA SER A 20 -22.81 24.85 -1.59
C SER A 20 -21.85 25.83 -2.27
N SER A 21 -20.73 26.15 -1.62
CA SER A 21 -19.58 26.70 -2.31
C SER A 21 -18.85 25.55 -2.99
N THR A 22 -19.14 25.33 -4.26
CA THR A 22 -18.27 24.55 -5.15
C THR A 22 -17.02 25.37 -5.45
N ALA A 23 -16.18 25.58 -4.43
CA ALA A 23 -14.78 25.86 -4.68
C ALA A 23 -14.19 24.53 -5.12
N SER A 24 -14.03 24.35 -6.43
CA SER A 24 -13.10 23.33 -6.91
C SER A 24 -11.74 23.76 -6.39
N THR A 25 -11.23 23.07 -5.37
CA THR A 25 -9.88 23.28 -4.84
C THR A 25 -8.93 22.94 -5.97
N GLU A 26 -8.56 23.95 -6.76
CA GLU A 26 -7.64 23.80 -7.87
C GLU A 26 -6.31 23.33 -7.27
N PHE A 27 -5.91 22.10 -7.60
CA PHE A 27 -4.66 21.55 -7.12
C PHE A 27 -3.51 22.39 -7.67
N LEU A 28 -2.89 23.21 -6.81
CA LEU A 28 -1.73 23.98 -7.20
C LEU A 28 -0.52 23.04 -7.32
N PRO A 29 0.21 23.09 -8.44
CA PRO A 29 1.45 22.34 -8.57
C PRO A 29 2.44 22.79 -7.49
N LEU A 30 3.24 21.84 -7.01
CA LEU A 30 4.29 22.08 -6.01
C LEU A 30 5.15 23.29 -6.39
N SER A 31 5.12 24.34 -5.57
CA SER A 31 5.83 25.59 -5.84
C SER A 31 7.15 25.69 -5.05
N ALA A 32 8.07 26.53 -5.55
CA ALA A 32 9.33 26.83 -4.87
C ALA A 32 9.10 27.48 -3.50
N GLU A 33 8.07 28.30 -3.38
CA GLU A 33 7.67 28.97 -2.14
C GLU A 33 7.16 27.96 -1.10
N GLN A 34 6.30 27.02 -1.50
CA GLN A 34 5.83 25.96 -0.62
C GLN A 34 6.99 25.09 -0.13
N LEU A 35 7.89 24.68 -1.03
CA LEU A 35 9.07 23.89 -0.65
C LEU A 35 10.02 24.66 0.26
N GLN A 36 10.23 25.95 0.00
CA GLN A 36 11.03 26.79 0.89
C GLN A 36 10.43 26.78 2.30
N LEU A 37 9.12 27.00 2.42
CA LEU A 37 8.42 27.03 3.70
C LEU A 37 8.47 25.68 4.41
N TRP A 38 8.14 24.59 3.72
CA TRP A 38 8.06 23.26 4.31
C TRP A 38 9.41 22.69 4.71
N LEU A 39 10.47 23.02 3.97
CA LEU A 39 11.83 22.52 4.23
C LEU A 39 12.69 23.51 5.04
N GLY A 40 12.16 24.70 5.36
CA GLY A 40 12.90 25.74 6.09
C GLY A 40 14.13 26.25 5.34
N LEU A 41 14.05 26.36 4.01
CA LEU A 41 15.19 26.82 3.19
C LEU A 41 15.41 28.33 3.34
N PRO A 42 16.67 28.80 3.33
CA PRO A 42 16.99 30.22 3.53
C PRO A 42 16.58 31.11 2.34
N GLY A 43 16.21 30.53 1.20
CA GLY A 43 15.73 31.22 0.01
C GLY A 43 14.89 30.30 -0.87
N GLN A 44 14.25 30.86 -1.90
CA GLN A 44 13.45 30.08 -2.86
C GLN A 44 14.39 29.25 -3.74
N PRO A 45 14.27 27.91 -3.74
CA PRO A 45 15.08 27.08 -4.62
C PRO A 45 14.57 27.17 -6.06
N SER A 46 15.48 27.03 -7.03
CA SER A 46 15.09 26.65 -8.38
C SER A 46 14.67 25.18 -8.40
N LEU A 47 13.63 24.86 -9.16
CA LEU A 47 13.03 23.52 -9.18
C LEU A 47 13.11 22.88 -10.56
N ARG A 48 13.44 21.60 -10.58
CA ARG A 48 13.20 20.72 -11.73
C ARG A 48 12.47 19.47 -11.27
N LEU A 49 11.28 19.27 -11.82
CA LEU A 49 10.41 18.13 -11.52
C LEU A 49 10.65 17.02 -12.54
N GLU A 50 10.94 15.82 -12.06
CA GLU A 50 11.11 14.61 -12.86
C GLU A 50 10.00 13.60 -12.49
N PRO A 51 9.06 13.29 -13.40
CA PRO A 51 8.05 12.28 -13.15
C PRO A 51 8.69 10.90 -12.90
N VAL A 52 8.29 10.22 -11.83
CA VAL A 52 8.76 8.87 -11.50
C VAL A 52 7.71 7.83 -11.85
N ALA A 53 6.48 8.02 -11.38
CA ALA A 53 5.35 7.12 -11.64
C ALA A 53 4.03 7.81 -11.26
N GLU A 54 2.90 7.33 -11.80
CA GLU A 54 1.60 7.62 -11.19
C GLU A 54 1.46 6.86 -9.87
N ILE A 55 0.77 7.42 -8.87
CA ILE A 55 0.68 6.83 -7.53
C ILE A 55 0.11 5.41 -7.56
N LEU A 56 -1.03 5.19 -8.20
CA LEU A 56 -1.63 3.85 -8.25
C LEU A 56 -0.82 2.90 -9.13
N ALA A 57 -0.29 3.39 -10.26
CA ALA A 57 0.57 2.59 -11.14
C ALA A 57 1.83 2.10 -10.41
N SER A 58 2.43 2.93 -9.54
CA SER A 58 3.57 2.55 -8.69
C SER A 58 3.26 1.38 -7.76
N THR A 59 1.99 1.18 -7.44
CA THR A 59 1.52 0.05 -6.64
C THR A 59 0.99 -1.11 -7.49
N GLY A 60 0.84 -0.92 -8.80
CA GLY A 60 0.24 -1.90 -9.73
C GLY A 60 -1.29 -1.86 -9.77
N GLU A 61 -1.90 -0.73 -9.40
CA GLU A 61 -3.33 -0.46 -9.55
C GLU A 61 -3.60 0.49 -10.73
N GLY A 62 -4.77 0.34 -11.34
CA GLY A 62 -5.23 1.25 -12.39
C GLY A 62 -5.91 2.49 -11.82
N GLY A 63 -5.72 3.61 -12.52
CA GLY A 63 -6.39 4.88 -12.23
C GLY A 63 -5.41 5.98 -11.81
N ASN A 64 -5.80 7.23 -12.07
CA ASN A 64 -5.02 8.40 -11.71
C ASN A 64 -5.54 8.99 -10.39
N TYR A 65 -4.70 8.97 -9.36
CA TYR A 65 -4.90 9.65 -8.07
C TYR A 65 -3.72 10.56 -7.74
N GLY A 66 -3.04 11.05 -8.78
CA GLY A 66 -1.84 11.86 -8.67
C GLY A 66 -0.54 11.11 -8.91
N ASP A 67 0.56 11.80 -8.64
CA ASP A 67 1.88 11.51 -9.19
C ASP A 67 2.94 11.37 -8.10
N ILE A 68 3.94 10.54 -8.38
CA ILE A 68 5.22 10.49 -7.66
C ILE A 68 6.23 11.22 -8.52
N VAL A 69 6.80 12.28 -7.96
CA VAL A 69 7.72 13.19 -8.65
C VAL A 69 9.01 13.27 -7.87
N ARG A 70 10.14 13.15 -8.55
CA ARG A 70 11.44 13.51 -8.00
C ARG A 70 11.66 15.00 -8.21
N VAL A 71 11.95 15.69 -7.12
CA VAL A 71 12.21 17.13 -7.12
C VAL A 71 13.70 17.34 -6.99
N HIS A 72 14.30 17.90 -8.05
CA HIS A 72 15.66 18.41 -8.03
C HIS A 72 15.60 19.89 -7.66
N MET A 73 16.45 20.30 -6.71
CA MET A 73 16.44 21.64 -6.17
C MET A 73 17.85 22.23 -6.24
N ALA A 74 17.96 23.54 -6.45
CA ALA A 74 19.21 24.27 -6.26
C ALA A 74 18.95 25.63 -5.61
N LEU A 75 19.84 26.06 -4.73
CA LEU A 75 19.82 27.37 -4.09
C LEU A 75 21.09 28.12 -4.49
N ASP A 76 20.95 29.33 -5.04
CA ASP A 76 22.09 30.11 -5.57
C ASP A 76 22.99 29.27 -6.49
N ASP A 77 22.36 28.52 -7.41
CA ASP A 77 22.98 27.54 -8.33
C ASP A 77 23.72 26.35 -7.68
N ALA A 78 23.74 26.26 -6.34
CA ALA A 78 24.26 25.11 -5.62
C ALA A 78 23.19 24.00 -5.53
N PRO A 79 23.47 22.78 -6.02
CA PRO A 79 22.50 21.69 -5.99
C PRO A 79 22.24 21.21 -4.55
N LEU A 80 20.97 21.03 -4.23
CA LEU A 80 20.51 20.42 -2.98
C LEU A 80 20.20 18.92 -3.21
N PRO A 81 20.17 18.10 -2.14
CA PRO A 81 19.72 16.72 -2.25
C PRO A 81 18.32 16.64 -2.88
N SER A 82 18.13 15.70 -3.82
CA SER A 82 16.81 15.44 -4.39
C SER A 82 15.86 14.89 -3.32
N ILE A 83 14.57 15.16 -3.52
CA ILE A 83 13.50 14.65 -2.67
C ILE A 83 12.42 13.98 -3.52
N ILE A 84 11.59 13.14 -2.90
CA ILE A 84 10.43 12.54 -3.53
C ILE A 84 9.17 13.22 -3.00
N ALA A 85 8.38 13.78 -3.90
CA ALA A 85 7.05 14.29 -3.63
C ALA A 85 6.01 13.27 -4.12
N LYS A 86 5.15 12.81 -3.21
CA LYS A 86 3.91 12.11 -3.57
C LYS A 86 2.78 13.13 -3.54
N GLN A 87 2.25 13.46 -4.71
CA GLN A 87 1.18 14.42 -4.90
C GLN A 87 -0.14 13.67 -5.07
N ILE A 88 -0.93 13.52 -4.01
CA ILE A 88 -2.20 12.82 -4.05
C ILE A 88 -3.28 13.78 -4.55
N ARG A 89 -4.03 13.36 -5.58
CA ARG A 89 -5.15 14.10 -6.17
C ARG A 89 -6.40 13.23 -6.21
N PRO A 90 -7.32 13.38 -5.25
CA PRO A 90 -8.57 12.64 -5.24
C PRO A 90 -9.41 12.96 -6.47
N LYS A 91 -10.17 11.96 -6.94
CA LYS A 91 -11.15 12.18 -8.01
C LYS A 91 -12.36 12.92 -7.47
N ALA A 92 -12.70 14.05 -8.07
CA ALA A 92 -13.93 14.77 -7.77
C ALA A 92 -15.17 14.01 -8.31
N GLY A 93 -16.30 14.14 -7.62
CA GLY A 93 -17.62 13.89 -8.21
C GLY A 93 -17.95 12.43 -8.56
N LEU A 94 -17.53 11.45 -7.76
CA LEU A 94 -18.02 10.08 -7.95
C LEU A 94 -19.50 10.01 -7.56
N GLU A 95 -20.35 9.73 -8.55
CA GLU A 95 -21.79 9.56 -8.33
C GLU A 95 -22.08 8.29 -7.52
N VAL A 96 -23.06 8.38 -6.62
CA VAL A 96 -23.53 7.29 -5.76
C VAL A 96 -24.08 6.09 -6.56
N GLY A 97 -24.36 6.26 -7.86
CA GLY A 97 -24.92 5.23 -8.74
C GLY A 97 -23.97 4.09 -9.12
N ASP A 98 -22.66 4.26 -8.96
CA ASP A 98 -21.66 3.21 -9.24
C ASP A 98 -20.97 2.76 -7.95
N MET A 99 -21.63 1.86 -7.23
CA MET A 99 -21.17 1.34 -5.93
C MET A 99 -19.79 0.67 -6.02
N LEU A 100 -19.43 0.10 -7.17
CA LEU A 100 -18.11 -0.49 -7.39
C LEU A 100 -17.04 0.60 -7.40
N LYS A 101 -17.18 1.61 -8.26
CA LYS A 101 -16.22 2.73 -8.34
C LYS A 101 -16.14 3.52 -7.03
N LEU A 102 -17.27 3.71 -6.35
CA LEU A 102 -17.31 4.40 -5.06
C LEU A 102 -16.56 3.60 -3.97
N THR A 103 -16.73 2.28 -3.94
CA THR A 103 -16.03 1.41 -2.99
C THR A 103 -14.52 1.39 -3.28
N GLU A 104 -14.11 1.34 -4.54
CA GLU A 104 -12.70 1.42 -4.95
C GLU A 104 -12.08 2.76 -4.56
N HIS A 105 -12.76 3.87 -4.85
CA HIS A 105 -12.31 5.20 -4.46
C HIS A 105 -12.14 5.32 -2.95
N THR A 106 -13.14 4.89 -2.19
CA THR A 106 -13.09 4.89 -0.72
C THR A 106 -11.88 4.09 -0.24
N ARG A 107 -11.63 2.91 -0.82
CA ARG A 107 -10.44 2.12 -0.51
C ARG A 107 -9.14 2.88 -0.75
N PHE A 108 -9.00 3.55 -1.89
CA PHE A 108 -7.80 4.33 -2.20
C PHE A 108 -7.60 5.50 -1.24
N MET A 109 -8.66 6.28 -1.01
CA MET A 109 -8.61 7.45 -0.13
C MET A 109 -8.24 7.09 1.30
N HIS A 110 -8.83 6.03 1.83
CA HIS A 110 -8.41 5.52 3.13
C HIS A 110 -6.97 5.02 3.09
N GLY A 111 -6.56 4.30 2.05
CA GLY A 111 -5.19 3.86 1.87
C GLY A 111 -4.18 5.01 1.96
N PHE A 112 -4.41 6.12 1.26
CA PHE A 112 -3.52 7.28 1.31
C PHE A 112 -3.48 7.94 2.68
N LYS A 113 -4.63 8.02 3.37
CA LYS A 113 -4.68 8.52 4.76
C LYS A 113 -3.84 7.66 5.71
N ILE A 114 -3.94 6.34 5.56
CA ILE A 114 -3.13 5.40 6.36
C ILE A 114 -1.64 5.51 6.01
N GLU A 115 -1.31 5.71 4.74
CA GLU A 115 0.08 5.92 4.30
C GLU A 115 0.67 7.18 4.95
N ALA A 116 -0.04 8.31 4.89
CA ALA A 116 0.38 9.55 5.53
C ALA A 116 0.55 9.38 7.05
N ALA A 117 -0.40 8.70 7.71
CA ALA A 117 -0.31 8.39 9.13
C ALA A 117 0.89 7.49 9.46
N ALA A 118 1.19 6.48 8.62
CA ALA A 118 2.36 5.63 8.79
C ALA A 118 3.67 6.42 8.68
N TYR A 119 3.78 7.32 7.70
CA TYR A 119 4.94 8.20 7.60
C TYR A 119 5.08 9.10 8.84
N LYS A 120 4.01 9.80 9.22
CA LYS A 120 3.99 10.73 10.35
C LYS A 120 4.32 10.04 11.68
N ASN A 121 3.79 8.83 11.89
CA ASN A 121 3.76 8.22 13.21
C ASN A 121 4.75 7.07 13.41
N LEU A 122 5.34 6.49 12.36
CA LEU A 122 6.24 5.32 12.47
C LEU A 122 7.68 5.60 12.01
N SER A 123 7.90 6.57 11.11
CA SER A 123 9.21 6.71 10.43
C SER A 123 10.35 6.98 11.40
N GLU A 124 10.15 7.86 12.38
CA GLU A 124 11.17 8.18 13.39
C GLU A 124 11.53 6.97 14.27
N GLU A 125 10.56 6.16 14.68
CA GLU A 125 10.81 4.95 15.47
C GLU A 125 11.58 3.90 14.66
N LEU A 126 11.28 3.79 13.36
CA LEU A 126 11.98 2.90 12.44
C LEU A 126 13.43 3.36 12.22
N LEU A 127 13.65 4.66 12.02
CA LEU A 127 14.98 5.25 11.90
C LEU A 127 15.80 5.08 13.18
N ALA A 128 15.17 5.21 14.35
CA ALA A 128 15.84 5.06 15.65
C ALA A 128 16.41 3.65 15.90
N VAL A 129 15.87 2.62 15.26
CA VAL A 129 16.38 1.24 15.30
C VAL A 129 17.16 0.86 14.04
N ASP A 130 17.63 1.85 13.27
CA ASP A 130 18.41 1.70 12.04
C ASP A 130 17.70 0.87 10.96
N LEU A 131 16.35 0.85 10.97
CA LEU A 131 15.59 0.32 9.85
C LEU A 131 15.54 1.36 8.74
N ALA A 132 16.01 0.96 7.57
CA ALA A 132 16.02 1.84 6.42
C ALA A 132 14.58 2.14 5.96
N VAL A 133 14.11 3.36 6.23
CA VAL A 133 12.87 4.00 5.71
C VAL A 133 13.18 5.45 5.31
N PRO A 134 12.49 6.08 4.33
CA PRO A 134 12.79 7.46 3.95
C PRO A 134 12.60 8.37 5.16
N ARG A 135 13.50 9.34 5.35
CA ARG A 135 13.19 10.44 6.26
C ARG A 135 11.98 11.20 5.72
N VAL A 136 11.08 11.53 6.63
CA VAL A 136 9.91 12.33 6.33
C VAL A 136 10.32 13.79 6.44
N LEU A 137 10.15 14.53 5.35
CA LEU A 137 10.47 15.96 5.30
C LEU A 137 9.22 16.78 5.58
N HIS A 138 8.09 16.36 5.03
CA HIS A 138 6.80 17.00 5.24
C HIS A 138 5.65 16.02 4.98
N VAL A 139 4.57 16.16 5.73
CA VAL A 139 3.29 15.47 5.49
C VAL A 139 2.20 16.50 5.74
N GLU A 140 1.45 16.85 4.70
CA GLU A 140 0.27 17.69 4.87
C GLU A 140 -0.80 16.97 5.68
N GLU A 141 -1.63 17.72 6.40
CA GLU A 141 -2.79 17.14 7.08
C GLU A 141 -3.78 16.60 6.04
N VAL A 142 -4.27 15.38 6.27
CA VAL A 142 -5.07 14.65 5.29
C VAL A 142 -6.55 14.78 5.62
N GLU A 143 -7.25 15.58 4.83
CA GLU A 143 -8.71 15.62 4.78
C GLU A 143 -9.23 14.73 3.63
N LEU A 144 -10.29 13.95 3.89
CA LEU A 144 -10.79 13.00 2.90
C LEU A 144 -11.47 13.74 1.74
N GLY A 145 -10.89 13.61 0.55
CA GLY A 145 -11.39 14.22 -0.67
C GLY A 145 -10.55 15.40 -1.14
N ASP A 146 -9.68 15.93 -0.27
CA ASP A 146 -8.79 17.03 -0.62
C ASP A 146 -7.44 16.52 -1.15
N PRO A 147 -6.84 17.23 -2.12
CA PRO A 147 -5.47 16.96 -2.52
C PRO A 147 -4.48 17.23 -1.40
N PHE A 148 -3.38 16.47 -1.36
CA PHE A 148 -2.32 16.65 -0.37
C PHE A 148 -0.98 16.07 -0.86
N VAL A 149 0.09 16.47 -0.18
CA VAL A 149 1.47 16.12 -0.53
C VAL A 149 2.19 15.45 0.64
N ILE A 150 2.97 14.42 0.31
CA ILE A 150 3.95 13.79 1.21
C ILE A 150 5.34 14.01 0.62
N LEU A 151 6.25 14.63 1.37
CA LEU A 151 7.65 14.85 1.00
C LEU A 151 8.58 13.93 1.76
N LEU A 152 9.42 13.21 1.02
CA LEU A 152 10.28 12.15 1.52
C LEU A 152 11.72 12.33 1.02
N GLU A 153 12.70 11.87 1.79
CA GLU A 153 14.08 11.67 1.34
C GLU A 153 14.12 10.86 0.03
N ASP A 154 14.93 11.29 -0.95
CA ASP A 154 15.20 10.47 -2.13
C ASP A 154 16.26 9.41 -1.81
N LEU A 155 15.88 8.16 -2.04
CA LEU A 155 16.65 6.98 -1.66
C LEU A 155 17.28 6.29 -2.84
N SER A 156 16.98 6.75 -4.05
CA SER A 156 17.43 6.12 -5.29
C SER A 156 18.95 6.07 -5.39
N LEU A 157 19.65 7.05 -4.81
CA LEU A 157 21.12 7.07 -4.78
C LEU A 157 21.71 5.99 -3.87
N ARG A 158 21.06 5.72 -2.72
CA ARG A 158 21.53 4.74 -1.72
C ARG A 158 21.06 3.32 -2.04
N PHE A 159 19.87 3.20 -2.62
CA PHE A 159 19.20 1.95 -2.93
C PHE A 159 18.69 1.96 -4.38
N PRO A 160 19.60 1.98 -5.37
CA PRO A 160 19.22 2.16 -6.78
C PRO A 160 18.42 0.99 -7.34
N ARG A 161 18.55 -0.21 -6.75
CA ARG A 161 17.83 -1.40 -7.23
C ARG A 161 16.39 -1.42 -6.72
N GLY A 162 15.46 -1.09 -7.60
CA GLY A 162 14.03 -1.00 -7.28
C GLY A 162 13.49 0.44 -7.31
N ALA A 163 14.35 1.45 -7.44
CA ALA A 163 14.02 2.87 -7.42
C ALA A 163 13.05 3.35 -8.54
N GLY A 164 12.66 2.47 -9.47
CA GLY A 164 11.70 2.75 -10.55
C GLY A 164 10.39 1.95 -10.45
N ALA A 165 10.07 1.37 -9.28
CA ALA A 165 8.83 0.60 -9.04
C ALA A 165 8.60 -0.62 -9.95
N ALA A 166 9.63 -1.09 -10.67
CA ALA A 166 9.56 -2.33 -11.44
C ALA A 166 9.56 -3.54 -10.49
N VAL A 167 8.58 -4.42 -10.65
CA VAL A 167 8.56 -5.73 -9.98
C VAL A 167 9.80 -6.50 -10.41
N ARG A 168 10.50 -7.10 -9.46
CA ARG A 168 11.73 -7.83 -9.74
C ARG A 168 11.98 -8.95 -8.74
N HIS A 169 12.77 -9.91 -9.18
CA HIS A 169 13.27 -10.99 -8.35
C HIS A 169 14.34 -10.53 -7.38
N PHE A 170 14.24 -11.02 -6.14
CA PHE A 170 15.29 -10.87 -5.14
C PHE A 170 16.26 -12.03 -5.24
N ARG A 171 17.54 -11.70 -5.39
CA ARG A 171 18.61 -12.68 -5.28
C ARG A 171 18.84 -13.01 -3.80
N GLY A 172 19.50 -14.13 -3.50
CA GLY A 172 19.62 -14.63 -2.12
C GLY A 172 20.08 -13.59 -1.07
N ALA A 173 21.04 -12.72 -1.40
CA ALA A 173 21.47 -11.65 -0.50
C ALA A 173 20.40 -10.57 -0.27
N GLU A 174 19.60 -10.26 -1.28
CA GLU A 174 18.50 -9.29 -1.23
C GLU A 174 17.31 -9.85 -0.44
N THR A 175 17.00 -11.13 -0.65
CA THR A 175 15.98 -11.85 0.12
C THR A 175 16.36 -11.87 1.60
N LEU A 176 17.62 -12.19 1.93
CA LEU A 176 18.08 -12.18 3.32
C LEU A 176 18.01 -10.77 3.94
N ALA A 177 18.42 -9.74 3.20
CA ALA A 177 18.34 -8.36 3.68
C ALA A 177 16.88 -7.90 3.86
N ALA A 178 15.96 -8.29 2.96
CA ALA A 178 14.52 -8.06 3.10
C ALA A 178 13.94 -8.78 4.33
N LEU A 179 14.30 -10.04 4.55
CA LEU A 179 13.87 -10.79 5.74
C LEU A 179 14.39 -10.18 7.04
N ARG A 180 15.64 -9.67 7.06
CA ARG A 180 16.18 -8.94 8.21
C ARG A 180 15.41 -7.65 8.48
N TRP A 181 15.11 -6.90 7.42
CA TRP A 181 14.30 -5.69 7.54
C TRP A 181 12.91 -6.01 8.10
N LEU A 182 12.23 -7.03 7.57
CA LEU A 182 10.92 -7.49 8.07
C LEU A 182 10.99 -7.96 9.52
N ALA A 183 12.02 -8.72 9.89
CA ALA A 183 12.19 -9.18 11.26
C ALA A 183 12.37 -8.01 12.23
N GLY A 184 13.20 -7.01 11.88
CA GLY A 184 13.36 -5.80 12.69
C GLY A 184 12.07 -5.00 12.78
N PHE A 185 11.38 -4.81 11.65
CA PHE A 185 10.09 -4.12 11.59
C PHE A 185 9.06 -4.79 12.51
N HIS A 186 8.89 -6.11 12.40
CA HIS A 186 7.95 -6.84 13.23
C HIS A 186 8.34 -6.84 14.71
N ALA A 187 9.63 -6.95 15.03
CA ALA A 187 10.10 -6.88 16.41
C ALA A 187 9.75 -5.54 17.08
N LEU A 188 9.80 -4.43 16.33
CA LEU A 188 9.46 -3.11 16.86
C LEU A 188 7.97 -2.98 17.25
N PHE A 189 7.08 -3.69 16.54
CA PHE A 189 5.63 -3.59 16.70
C PHE A 189 4.96 -4.81 17.31
N TRP A 190 5.73 -5.81 17.75
CA TRP A 190 5.22 -7.05 18.30
C TRP A 190 4.35 -6.81 19.55
N GLU A 191 3.12 -7.32 19.52
CA GLU A 191 2.12 -7.30 20.60
C GLU A 191 1.78 -5.93 21.19
N LYS A 192 2.17 -4.85 20.52
CA LYS A 192 1.81 -3.50 20.93
C LYS A 192 0.38 -3.17 20.47
N PRO A 193 -0.46 -2.51 21.30
CA PRO A 193 -1.75 -1.97 20.87
C PRO A 193 -1.55 -0.59 20.23
N PHE A 194 -1.10 -0.53 18.97
CA PHE A 194 -0.69 0.74 18.35
C PHE A 194 -1.49 1.16 17.11
N ALA A 195 -2.20 0.25 16.44
CA ALA A 195 -2.72 0.56 15.11
C ALA A 195 -3.71 1.73 15.11
N GLU A 196 -4.74 1.70 15.96
CA GLU A 196 -5.73 2.78 16.07
C GLU A 196 -5.12 4.12 16.50
N GLN A 197 -4.31 4.08 17.55
CA GLN A 197 -3.70 5.28 18.15
C GLN A 197 -2.74 5.98 17.18
N ARG A 198 -2.21 5.24 16.19
CA ARG A 198 -1.27 5.73 15.18
C ARG A 198 -1.96 6.02 13.85
N GLY A 199 -3.29 5.99 13.80
CA GLY A 199 -4.05 6.22 12.57
C GLY A 199 -3.79 5.16 11.50
N LEU A 200 -3.44 3.93 11.89
CA LEU A 200 -3.27 2.78 11.01
C LEU A 200 -4.56 1.95 10.96
N TRP A 201 -4.62 1.00 10.02
CA TRP A 201 -5.76 0.09 9.98
C TRP A 201 -5.79 -0.84 11.21
N GLN A 202 -6.94 -0.89 11.87
CA GLN A 202 -7.27 -1.81 12.96
C GLN A 202 -7.18 -3.29 12.56
N GLN A 203 -7.57 -3.58 11.32
CA GLN A 203 -7.65 -4.93 10.77
C GLN A 203 -7.21 -4.97 9.31
N GLY A 204 -6.52 -6.05 8.95
CA GLY A 204 -6.29 -6.57 7.59
C GLY A 204 -7.11 -5.94 6.47
N SER A 205 -6.52 -5.27 5.47
CA SER A 205 -7.26 -4.48 4.46
C SER A 205 -8.07 -5.38 3.54
N TYR A 206 -7.83 -6.69 3.62
CA TYR A 206 -8.61 -7.75 3.02
C TYR A 206 -10.12 -7.62 3.25
N TRP A 207 -10.60 -7.04 4.35
CA TRP A 207 -12.05 -6.86 4.55
C TRP A 207 -12.70 -5.98 3.46
N ILE A 208 -12.01 -4.94 2.98
CA ILE A 208 -12.53 -4.09 1.91
C ILE A 208 -12.36 -4.76 0.55
N LEU A 209 -11.40 -5.69 0.43
CA LEU A 209 -11.23 -6.53 -0.75
C LEU A 209 -12.31 -7.61 -0.84
N ASP A 210 -12.83 -8.12 0.27
CA ASP A 210 -13.97 -9.05 0.26
C ASP A 210 -15.21 -8.36 -0.30
N LYS A 211 -15.52 -7.16 0.19
CA LYS A 211 -16.63 -6.34 -0.33
C LYS A 211 -16.41 -5.98 -1.80
N LEU A 212 -15.19 -5.56 -2.15
CA LEU A 212 -14.85 -5.22 -3.54
C LEU A 212 -14.97 -6.44 -4.46
N GLY A 213 -14.48 -7.60 -4.02
CA GLY A 213 -14.54 -8.84 -4.77
C GLY A 213 -15.98 -9.31 -4.99
N GLN A 214 -16.85 -9.16 -3.99
CA GLN A 214 -18.27 -9.43 -4.15
C GLN A 214 -18.91 -8.49 -5.19
N LEU A 215 -18.67 -7.18 -5.10
CA LEU A 215 -19.18 -6.22 -6.10
C LEU A 215 -18.63 -6.48 -7.50
N GLN A 216 -17.36 -6.87 -7.62
CA GLN A 216 -16.74 -7.25 -8.88
C GLN A 216 -17.41 -8.49 -9.48
N LEU A 217 -17.72 -9.50 -8.66
CA LEU A 217 -18.46 -10.69 -9.09
C LEU A 217 -19.89 -10.35 -9.53
N GLU A 218 -20.58 -9.48 -8.79
CA GLU A 218 -21.94 -9.01 -9.13
C GLU A 218 -21.97 -8.16 -10.40
N ALA A 219 -20.88 -7.44 -10.70
CA ALA A 219 -20.73 -6.65 -11.91
C ALA A 219 -20.33 -7.49 -13.14
N LEU A 220 -20.02 -8.78 -13.00
CA LEU A 220 -19.72 -9.64 -14.13
C LEU A 220 -20.98 -9.84 -15.00
N PRO A 221 -20.85 -9.80 -16.34
CA PRO A 221 -21.93 -10.16 -17.24
C PRO A 221 -22.48 -11.56 -16.95
N ALA A 222 -23.78 -11.78 -17.14
CA ALA A 222 -24.43 -13.08 -16.91
C ALA A 222 -23.87 -14.21 -17.81
N ASP A 223 -23.28 -13.87 -18.95
CA ASP A 223 -22.61 -14.76 -19.89
C ASP A 223 -21.11 -14.92 -19.62
N PHE A 224 -20.59 -14.30 -18.55
CA PHE A 224 -19.20 -14.46 -18.14
C PHE A 224 -18.93 -15.93 -17.79
N SER A 225 -18.22 -16.61 -18.68
CA SER A 225 -17.63 -17.93 -18.41
C SER A 225 -16.13 -17.76 -18.22
N ASN A 226 -15.65 -18.06 -17.02
CA ASN A 226 -14.21 -18.09 -16.80
C ASN A 226 -13.64 -19.35 -17.47
N ARG A 227 -13.15 -19.20 -18.71
CA ARG A 227 -12.54 -20.28 -19.50
C ARG A 227 -11.30 -20.91 -18.82
N TYR A 228 -10.77 -20.27 -17.78
CA TYR A 228 -9.61 -20.69 -16.99
C TYR A 228 -9.96 -21.20 -15.60
N LEU A 229 -11.24 -21.25 -15.23
CA LEU A 229 -11.71 -21.89 -14.01
C LEU A 229 -12.73 -22.94 -14.38
N THR A 230 -12.22 -24.09 -14.84
CA THR A 230 -13.03 -25.30 -14.92
C THR A 230 -13.54 -25.67 -13.53
N ALA A 231 -14.68 -26.37 -13.45
CA ALA A 231 -15.18 -26.89 -12.17
C ALA A 231 -14.12 -27.71 -11.40
N GLN A 232 -13.19 -28.33 -12.13
CA GLN A 232 -12.05 -29.08 -11.59
C GLN A 232 -11.01 -28.16 -10.93
N GLU A 233 -10.72 -27.00 -11.52
CA GLU A 233 -9.84 -25.98 -10.94
C GLU A 233 -10.46 -25.32 -9.73
N THR A 234 -11.78 -25.10 -9.68
CA THR A 234 -12.47 -24.59 -8.48
C THR A 234 -12.51 -25.61 -7.34
N GLN A 235 -12.61 -26.91 -7.67
CA GLN A 235 -12.57 -28.00 -6.69
C GLN A 235 -11.18 -28.26 -6.12
N ARG A 236 -10.10 -27.89 -6.83
CA ARG A 236 -8.72 -28.19 -6.44
C ARG A 236 -8.28 -27.43 -5.18
N PRO A 237 -8.49 -26.11 -5.03
CA PRO A 237 -8.27 -25.39 -3.77
C PRO A 237 -9.12 -25.96 -2.62
N ALA A 238 -10.38 -26.29 -2.87
CA ALA A 238 -11.25 -26.88 -1.86
C ALA A 238 -10.74 -28.25 -1.37
N LYS A 239 -10.28 -29.12 -2.28
CA LYS A 239 -9.63 -30.38 -1.92
C LYS A 239 -8.33 -30.19 -1.17
N ILE A 240 -7.48 -29.25 -1.60
CA ILE A 240 -6.22 -28.93 -0.92
C ILE A 240 -6.49 -28.40 0.49
N ARG A 241 -7.41 -27.42 0.63
CA ARG A 241 -7.86 -26.89 1.92
C ARG A 241 -8.37 -28.02 2.83
N ASN A 242 -9.33 -28.81 2.36
CA ASN A 242 -9.92 -29.91 3.14
C ASN A 242 -8.86 -30.97 3.50
N THR A 243 -7.83 -31.16 2.68
CA THR A 243 -6.71 -32.08 2.96
C THR A 243 -5.77 -31.49 3.99
N LEU A 244 -5.44 -30.19 3.90
CA LEU A 244 -4.60 -29.47 4.87
C LEU A 244 -5.28 -29.39 6.24
N GLU A 245 -6.57 -29.07 6.28
CA GLU A 245 -7.38 -29.05 7.51
C GLU A 245 -7.43 -30.42 8.18
N ARG A 246 -7.58 -31.51 7.41
CA ARG A 246 -7.58 -32.88 7.94
C ARG A 246 -6.20 -33.35 8.37
N ARG A 247 -5.14 -33.01 7.63
CA ARG A 247 -3.77 -33.44 7.92
C ARG A 247 -3.10 -32.63 9.01
N THR A 248 -3.67 -31.49 9.37
CA THR A 248 -3.03 -30.56 10.30
C THR A 248 -4.03 -30.05 11.34
N PRO A 249 -4.49 -30.91 12.28
CA PRO A 249 -5.18 -30.43 13.49
C PRO A 249 -4.34 -29.40 14.25
N ALA A 250 -3.01 -29.56 14.18
CA ALA A 250 -2.02 -28.62 14.68
C ALA A 250 -2.05 -27.27 13.94
N PHE A 251 -2.49 -27.17 12.68
CA PHE A 251 -2.60 -25.89 11.97
C PHE A 251 -3.77 -25.06 12.47
N ALA A 252 -4.91 -25.70 12.77
CA ALA A 252 -6.02 -25.01 13.44
C ALA A 252 -5.60 -24.54 14.85
N HIS A 253 -4.90 -25.40 15.60
CA HIS A 253 -4.37 -25.05 16.93
C HIS A 253 -3.28 -23.96 16.86
N TRP A 254 -2.40 -24.01 15.85
CA TRP A 254 -1.36 -23.02 15.59
C TRP A 254 -1.94 -21.69 15.14
N CYS A 255 -2.93 -21.68 14.24
CA CYS A 255 -3.68 -20.47 13.87
C CYS A 255 -4.42 -19.86 15.06
N MET A 256 -4.92 -20.67 16.00
CA MET A 256 -5.50 -20.17 17.24
C MET A 256 -4.44 -19.66 18.23
N ALA A 257 -3.30 -20.35 18.37
CA ALA A 257 -2.17 -19.91 19.21
C ALA A 257 -1.50 -18.64 18.66
N MET A 258 -1.50 -18.44 17.35
CA MET A 258 -0.98 -17.24 16.72
C MET A 258 -1.91 -16.03 16.83
N ARG A 259 -3.16 -16.17 17.31
CA ARG A 259 -4.10 -15.04 17.49
C ARG A 259 -3.54 -13.93 18.39
N SER A 260 -2.62 -14.27 19.30
CA SER A 260 -1.92 -13.32 20.18
C SER A 260 -0.71 -12.66 19.52
N LEU A 261 -0.11 -13.26 18.49
CA LEU A 261 1.13 -12.81 17.86
C LEU A 261 0.89 -11.75 16.78
N ARG A 262 0.36 -10.60 17.20
CA ARG A 262 0.06 -9.48 16.31
C ARG A 262 1.25 -8.53 16.22
N THR A 263 1.48 -8.00 15.03
CA THR A 263 2.49 -6.99 14.72
C THR A 263 1.94 -6.03 13.68
N CYS A 264 2.62 -4.91 13.45
CA CYS A 264 2.43 -4.14 12.23
C CYS A 264 2.92 -4.99 11.05
N PHE A 265 2.22 -4.97 9.92
CA PHE A 265 2.63 -5.62 8.69
C PHE A 265 2.19 -4.79 7.47
N ALA A 266 2.90 -4.95 6.35
CA ALA A 266 2.67 -4.20 5.12
C ALA A 266 1.71 -4.99 4.21
N ALA A 267 0.40 -4.78 4.34
CA ALA A 267 -0.60 -5.70 3.78
C ALA A 267 -0.79 -5.69 2.24
N ARG A 268 0.11 -5.07 1.47
CA ARG A 268 0.13 -5.18 0.02
C ARG A 268 1.25 -6.07 -0.46
N ALA A 269 1.00 -7.34 -0.29
CA ALA A 269 2.08 -8.27 -0.14
C ALA A 269 2.39 -9.04 -1.45
N TRP A 270 1.47 -9.05 -2.41
CA TRP A 270 1.76 -9.53 -3.79
C TRP A 270 2.77 -8.65 -4.57
N ARG A 271 3.25 -7.53 -4.01
CA ARG A 271 4.33 -6.69 -4.56
C ARG A 271 5.27 -6.13 -3.50
N LEU A 272 5.44 -6.83 -2.38
CA LEU A 272 6.38 -6.39 -1.33
C LEU A 272 7.79 -6.18 -1.91
N ALA A 273 8.20 -6.99 -2.89
CA ALA A 273 9.48 -6.85 -3.60
C ALA A 273 9.60 -5.53 -4.39
N ALA A 274 8.51 -4.97 -4.90
CA ALA A 274 8.50 -3.68 -5.61
C ALA A 274 8.60 -2.47 -4.65
N GLN A 275 8.23 -2.66 -3.38
CA GLN A 275 8.29 -1.64 -2.33
C GLN A 275 9.61 -1.67 -1.55
N LEU A 276 10.44 -2.67 -1.82
CA LEU A 276 11.71 -2.90 -1.16
C LEU A 276 12.87 -2.58 -2.11
N TRP A 277 13.71 -1.62 -1.72
CA TRP A 277 14.86 -1.19 -2.50
C TRP A 277 16.15 -1.73 -1.87
N THR A 278 17.13 -2.09 -2.69
CA THR A 278 18.39 -2.67 -2.22
C THR A 278 19.61 -1.92 -2.74
N SER A 279 20.67 -1.90 -1.93
CA SER A 279 21.99 -1.47 -2.34
C SER A 279 22.80 -2.66 -2.88
N ALA A 280 23.85 -2.41 -3.65
CA ALA A 280 24.82 -3.45 -4.01
C ALA A 280 25.81 -3.68 -2.84
N GLY A 281 26.20 -4.93 -2.55
CA GLY A 281 27.18 -5.22 -1.49
C GLY A 281 27.51 -6.71 -1.31
N SER A 282 28.06 -7.10 -0.17
CA SER A 282 28.07 -8.51 0.31
C SER A 282 26.84 -8.75 1.20
N ALA A 283 26.42 -9.98 1.53
CA ALA A 283 25.22 -10.20 2.36
C ALA A 283 25.25 -9.53 3.77
N LYS A 284 26.42 -9.05 4.21
CA LYS A 284 26.59 -8.23 5.43
C LYS A 284 26.51 -6.71 5.17
N ALA A 285 26.78 -6.26 3.94
CA ALA A 285 26.75 -4.85 3.52
C ALA A 285 25.54 -4.50 2.63
N HIS A 286 24.75 -5.48 2.19
CA HIS A 286 23.49 -5.26 1.50
C HIS A 286 22.48 -4.70 2.49
N GLY A 287 22.08 -3.45 2.25
CA GLY A 287 20.92 -2.86 2.91
C GLY A 287 19.68 -3.12 2.09
N THR A 288 18.58 -3.45 2.79
CA THR A 288 17.24 -3.39 2.22
C THR A 288 16.47 -2.30 2.93
N LYS A 289 15.64 -1.61 2.16
CA LYS A 289 14.82 -0.51 2.59
C LYS A 289 13.38 -0.73 2.17
N ALA A 290 12.43 -0.36 3.03
CA ALA A 290 11.02 -0.32 2.64
C ALA A 290 10.49 1.10 2.55
N LEU A 291 9.55 1.29 1.64
CA LEU A 291 8.62 2.40 1.66
C LEU A 291 7.41 2.02 2.54
N PRO A 292 7.07 2.82 3.56
CA PRO A 292 5.78 2.71 4.25
C PRO A 292 4.63 2.68 3.25
N THR A 293 3.63 1.86 3.57
CA THR A 293 2.57 1.51 2.62
C THR A 293 1.23 2.06 3.10
N SER A 294 0.33 2.33 2.15
CA SER A 294 -1.11 2.55 2.36
C SER A 294 -1.87 1.40 3.03
N PHE A 295 -1.15 0.33 3.34
CA PHE A 295 -1.66 -0.92 3.89
C PHE A 295 -0.97 -1.31 5.20
N ALA A 296 -0.27 -0.36 5.87
CA ALA A 296 0.31 -0.57 7.19
C ALA A 296 -0.78 -0.84 8.23
N MET A 297 -0.67 -1.95 8.96
CA MET A 297 -1.75 -2.43 9.83
C MET A 297 -1.40 -3.51 10.83
N ALA A 298 -2.31 -3.76 11.79
CA ALA A 298 -2.20 -4.90 12.70
C ALA A 298 -2.54 -6.25 12.04
N GLY A 299 -1.66 -7.24 12.22
CA GLY A 299 -1.90 -8.64 11.84
C GLY A 299 -0.66 -9.50 12.02
N TYR A 300 -0.48 -10.51 11.16
CA TYR A 300 0.53 -11.56 11.38
C TYR A 300 1.74 -11.38 10.46
N GLY A 301 2.93 -11.19 11.03
CA GLY A 301 4.16 -10.95 10.26
C GLY A 301 4.55 -12.10 9.32
N VAL A 302 4.09 -13.33 9.60
CA VAL A 302 4.27 -14.48 8.69
C VAL A 302 3.67 -14.22 7.29
N ARG A 303 2.67 -13.33 7.20
CA ARG A 303 2.09 -12.94 5.92
C ARG A 303 3.14 -12.24 5.07
N ASP A 304 3.79 -11.19 5.57
CA ASP A 304 4.81 -10.44 4.81
C ASP A 304 5.94 -11.35 4.32
N VAL A 305 6.36 -12.32 5.14
CA VAL A 305 7.35 -13.34 4.76
C VAL A 305 6.81 -14.25 3.65
N ALA A 306 5.61 -14.81 3.83
CA ALA A 306 5.01 -15.70 2.84
C ALA A 306 4.86 -15.00 1.48
N TYR A 307 4.52 -13.72 1.51
CA TYR A 307 4.31 -12.91 0.33
C TYR A 307 5.62 -12.49 -0.37
N LEU A 308 6.65 -12.13 0.40
CA LEU A 308 8.00 -11.95 -0.14
C LEU A 308 8.46 -13.17 -0.94
N LEU A 309 8.16 -14.37 -0.42
CA LEU A 309 8.53 -15.64 -1.05
C LEU A 309 7.57 -16.04 -2.18
N TRP A 310 6.27 -15.77 -2.03
CA TRP A 310 5.25 -16.12 -3.02
C TRP A 310 5.45 -15.37 -4.33
N ASP A 311 5.81 -14.08 -4.28
CA ASP A 311 6.15 -13.30 -5.47
C ASP A 311 7.31 -13.93 -6.25
N GLN A 312 8.28 -14.55 -5.55
CA GLN A 312 9.34 -15.31 -6.21
C GLN A 312 8.82 -16.60 -6.86
N ILE A 313 7.83 -17.26 -6.27
CA ILE A 313 7.28 -18.52 -6.77
C ILE A 313 6.33 -18.29 -7.96
N ALA A 314 5.43 -17.30 -7.88
CA ALA A 314 4.40 -17.07 -8.88
C ALA A 314 4.99 -16.69 -10.25
N THR A 315 6.01 -15.84 -10.29
CA THR A 315 6.64 -15.43 -11.55
C THR A 315 7.46 -16.57 -12.18
N ASN A 316 8.14 -17.40 -11.36
CA ASN A 316 8.83 -18.59 -11.86
C ASN A 316 7.86 -19.58 -12.54
N VAL A 317 6.64 -19.71 -12.02
CA VAL A 317 5.60 -20.59 -12.61
C VAL A 317 5.02 -20.01 -13.92
N VAL A 318 4.96 -18.68 -14.05
CA VAL A 318 4.46 -18.01 -15.26
C VAL A 318 5.51 -17.98 -16.37
N GLU A 319 6.79 -17.81 -16.03
CA GLU A 319 7.90 -17.83 -17.00
C GLU A 319 8.28 -19.25 -17.46
N ASP A 320 8.12 -20.26 -16.58
CA ASP A 320 8.31 -21.69 -16.92
C ASP A 320 7.05 -22.38 -17.45
N GLY A 321 5.98 -21.62 -17.76
CA GLY A 321 4.87 -22.12 -18.57
C GLY A 321 5.42 -22.74 -19.86
N PRO A 322 4.83 -23.83 -20.39
CA PRO A 322 5.48 -24.71 -21.37
C PRO A 322 6.01 -23.91 -22.55
N SER A 323 7.31 -23.59 -22.50
CA SER A 323 8.03 -23.07 -23.64
C SER A 323 7.77 -24.02 -24.79
N ASN A 324 7.42 -23.46 -25.93
CA ASN A 324 7.03 -24.12 -27.17
C ASN A 324 8.23 -24.91 -27.76
N LYS A 325 8.79 -25.87 -27.02
CA LYS A 325 9.91 -26.74 -27.41
C LYS A 325 9.45 -27.96 -28.22
N ALA A 326 8.32 -27.83 -28.91
CA ALA A 326 7.75 -28.90 -29.72
C ALA A 326 7.38 -28.45 -31.15
N VAL A 327 8.19 -27.60 -31.79
CA VAL A 327 8.16 -27.45 -33.26
C VAL A 327 9.59 -27.24 -33.77
N THR A 328 10.41 -28.30 -33.75
CA THR A 328 11.53 -28.51 -34.69
C THR A 328 12.15 -29.88 -34.40
N ARG A 329 11.38 -30.94 -34.63
CA ARG A 329 11.90 -32.30 -34.92
C ARG A 329 10.78 -33.19 -35.42
N ALA A 330 10.44 -33.02 -36.70
CA ALA A 330 9.93 -34.09 -37.55
C ALA A 330 10.09 -33.66 -39.01
N ARG A 331 11.03 -34.34 -39.68
CA ARG A 331 11.16 -34.63 -41.12
C ARG A 331 10.71 -33.57 -42.13
#